data_AF-A0A1U8LBP7-F1
#
_entry.id   AF-A0A1U8LBP7-F1
#
_cell.length_a   1.000
_cell.length_b   1.000
_cell.length_c   1.000
_cell.angle_alpha   90.00
_cell.angle_beta   90.00
_cell.angle_gamma   90.00
#
_symmetry.space_group_name_H-M   'P 1'
#
loop_
_entity.id
_entity.type
_entity.pdbx_description
1 polymer ?
#
loop_
_entity_poly.entity_id
_entity_poly.type
_entity_poly.pdbx_seq_one_letter_code
_entity_poly.pdbx_strand_id
1 'polypeptide(L)'
;MMAMEYESNNWIWDGVYYCPRLFGGLMLTAALLGLSTTYFGGIGLFPLSYVWSDSGIFHKKKCEKKRIRVYMDGCFDLMHYGHANALRQAKALGDELVVGVVSDEEIIANKGPPVLPMEERLALVSGLKWVDQVIANAPYAITEQFMNSLFNEHKIDYIIHGDDPCLLPDGSDAYALAKKAGRYKQIKRTEGVSSTDIVGRILCSVKDTEGGGDHTSTLLNGDSGERCHSQRAQISQFLPTSQRIVQFSNGKGPGPNSRVVYIDGAFDLFHAGHVEILKKARQLGDFLLVGIHTDHIVREHRGMPYPVMHVHERSLSVLACRYVDEVIIGAPWEVTKDMITTFNISIVVHGTVAESNSLLPGETDPYAFPKSMGIFRLLESPKSLTTSSVSQRIVANHEANAMRRRHRVK
;
A
#
# COMPACT_ATOMS: atom_id res chain seq x y z
N MET A 1 -9.97 -42.73 -21.89
CA MET A 1 -11.09 -42.02 -22.56
C MET A 1 -12.01 -41.50 -21.45
N MET A 2 -11.73 -40.30 -20.97
CA MET A 2 -12.58 -39.52 -20.06
C MET A 2 -12.21 -38.06 -20.35
N ALA A 3 -13.20 -37.29 -20.79
CA ALA A 3 -13.05 -35.95 -21.30
C ALA A 3 -12.72 -34.97 -20.18
N MET A 4 -11.66 -34.18 -20.38
CA MET A 4 -11.36 -32.98 -19.62
C MET A 4 -12.16 -31.84 -20.24
N GLU A 5 -13.14 -31.30 -19.54
CA GLU A 5 -13.79 -30.06 -19.93
C GLU A 5 -12.84 -28.88 -19.62
N TYR A 6 -12.48 -28.16 -20.66
CA TYR A 6 -11.63 -26.99 -20.63
C TYR A 6 -12.55 -25.75 -20.60
N GLU A 7 -12.85 -25.25 -19.40
CA GLU A 7 -13.56 -23.97 -19.28
C GLU A 7 -12.58 -22.80 -19.48
N SER A 8 -12.68 -22.18 -20.65
CA SER A 8 -11.95 -20.97 -21.03
C SER A 8 -12.54 -19.74 -20.29
N ASN A 9 -11.83 -19.24 -19.28
CA ASN A 9 -12.15 -17.98 -18.61
C ASN A 9 -11.69 -16.77 -19.44
N ASN A 10 -12.52 -16.37 -20.41
CA ASN A 10 -12.40 -15.12 -21.15
C ASN A 10 -13.15 -13.99 -20.42
N TRP A 11 -12.61 -13.45 -19.32
CA TRP A 11 -13.15 -12.23 -18.69
C TRP A 11 -12.05 -11.20 -18.42
N ILE A 12 -11.54 -10.62 -19.50
CA ILE A 12 -10.90 -9.31 -19.48
C ILE A 12 -11.58 -8.51 -20.60
N TRP A 13 -11.90 -7.25 -20.28
CA TRP A 13 -12.63 -6.25 -21.08
C TRP A 13 -14.15 -6.32 -20.93
N ASP A 14 -14.69 -5.49 -20.03
CA ASP A 14 -15.88 -4.67 -20.30
C ASP A 14 -16.04 -3.61 -19.21
N GLY A 15 -15.33 -2.50 -19.42
CA GLY A 15 -15.45 -1.26 -18.66
C GLY A 15 -15.97 -0.13 -19.54
N VAL A 16 -17.05 -0.37 -20.29
CA VAL A 16 -17.81 0.67 -20.99
C VAL A 16 -19.29 0.39 -20.74
N TYR A 17 -19.92 1.23 -19.93
CA TYR A 17 -21.35 1.11 -19.60
C TYR A 17 -22.21 1.44 -20.83
N TYR A 18 -22.59 0.43 -21.61
CA TYR A 18 -23.79 0.47 -22.45
C TYR A 18 -24.89 -0.34 -21.76
N CYS A 19 -26.01 0.32 -21.45
CA CYS A 19 -27.20 -0.32 -20.91
C CYS A 19 -28.22 -0.47 -22.05
N PRO A 20 -28.43 -1.66 -22.65
CA PRO A 20 -29.53 -1.85 -23.56
C PRO A 20 -30.77 -2.22 -22.74
N ARG A 21 -31.74 -1.31 -22.65
CA ARG A 21 -33.11 -1.68 -22.28
C ARG A 21 -33.85 -2.07 -23.55
N LEU A 22 -34.13 -3.37 -23.70
CA LEU A 22 -35.19 -3.86 -24.56
C LEU A 22 -36.51 -3.23 -24.12
N PHE A 23 -37.18 -2.53 -25.04
CA PHE A 23 -38.63 -2.42 -25.03
C PHE A 23 -39.14 -3.02 -26.33
N GLY A 24 -39.84 -4.14 -26.21
CA GLY A 24 -40.72 -4.61 -27.27
C GLY A 24 -41.90 -3.64 -27.41
N GLY A 25 -42.23 -3.27 -28.64
CA GLY A 25 -43.36 -2.40 -28.95
C GLY A 25 -43.36 -1.95 -30.42
N LEU A 26 -44.02 -2.77 -31.24
CA LEU A 26 -44.55 -2.57 -32.61
C LEU A 26 -44.38 -1.22 -33.34
N MET A 27 -44.00 -1.35 -34.63
CA MET A 27 -44.49 -0.62 -35.83
C MET A 27 -44.07 0.87 -35.95
N LEU A 28 -43.70 1.41 -37.11
CA LEU A 28 -44.16 1.14 -38.48
C LEU A 28 -43.13 1.73 -39.47
N THR A 29 -42.72 0.97 -40.47
CA THR A 29 -41.89 1.43 -41.60
C THR A 29 -42.67 2.43 -42.47
N ALA A 30 -42.19 3.66 -42.59
CA ALA A 30 -42.59 4.59 -43.65
C ALA A 30 -41.32 5.17 -44.30
N ALA A 31 -40.81 4.46 -45.30
CA ALA A 31 -39.90 5.00 -46.29
C ALA A 31 -40.71 5.84 -47.28
N LEU A 32 -40.50 7.16 -47.30
CA LEU A 32 -40.95 8.02 -48.40
C LEU A 32 -39.86 9.04 -48.75
N LEU A 33 -39.11 8.69 -49.80
CA LEU A 33 -38.64 9.55 -50.89
C LEU A 33 -38.23 10.99 -50.53
N GLY A 34 -36.98 11.17 -50.11
CA GLY A 34 -36.27 12.45 -50.20
C GLY A 34 -35.47 12.55 -51.50
N LEU A 35 -36.15 12.72 -52.64
CA LEU A 35 -35.52 13.18 -53.87
C LEU A 35 -35.67 14.69 -53.98
N SER A 36 -34.54 15.32 -54.31
CA SER A 36 -34.32 16.71 -54.67
C SER A 36 -35.50 17.46 -55.28
N THR A 37 -35.69 18.72 -54.85
CA THR A 37 -35.63 19.91 -55.73
C THR A 37 -35.89 21.17 -54.92
N THR A 38 -34.84 21.95 -54.70
CA THR A 38 -34.91 23.39 -54.52
C THR A 38 -35.32 24.02 -55.84
N TYR A 39 -36.48 24.68 -55.96
CA TYR A 39 -36.70 25.80 -56.90
C TYR A 39 -38.08 26.48 -56.66
N PHE A 40 -38.05 27.82 -56.63
CA PHE A 40 -39.17 28.80 -56.67
C PHE A 40 -40.05 29.04 -55.42
N GLY A 41 -39.77 30.17 -54.75
CA GLY A 41 -40.58 31.40 -54.88
C GLY A 41 -41.92 31.52 -54.13
N GLY A 42 -41.95 32.39 -53.12
CA GLY A 42 -42.99 33.41 -52.96
C GLY A 42 -44.25 33.10 -52.13
N ILE A 43 -44.47 33.96 -51.12
CA ILE A 43 -45.74 34.37 -50.49
C ILE A 43 -46.37 33.43 -49.46
N GLY A 44 -46.19 33.83 -48.18
CA GLY A 44 -47.26 34.09 -47.21
C GLY A 44 -48.07 32.91 -46.66
N LEU A 45 -48.01 32.72 -45.33
CA LEU A 45 -49.18 32.49 -44.47
C LEU A 45 -48.77 32.51 -42.99
N PHE A 46 -49.41 33.39 -42.22
CA PHE A 46 -49.42 33.38 -40.76
C PHE A 46 -49.96 32.04 -40.23
N PRO A 47 -49.45 31.50 -39.10
CA PRO A 47 -50.23 30.60 -38.29
C PRO A 47 -50.66 31.28 -36.98
N LEU A 48 -51.98 31.31 -36.84
CA LEU A 48 -52.75 31.56 -35.64
C LEU A 48 -52.29 30.66 -34.50
N SER A 49 -52.21 31.25 -33.31
CA SER A 49 -51.98 30.61 -32.01
C SER A 49 -52.95 29.47 -31.71
N TYR A 50 -52.41 28.33 -31.26
CA TYR A 50 -53.17 27.38 -30.44
C TYR A 50 -52.33 26.94 -29.23
N VAL A 51 -52.83 27.34 -28.07
CA VAL A 51 -52.41 26.97 -26.72
C VAL A 51 -52.67 25.49 -26.50
N TRP A 52 -51.67 24.71 -26.08
CA TRP A 52 -51.87 23.48 -25.32
C TRP A 52 -51.10 23.58 -24.00
N SER A 53 -51.88 23.45 -22.92
CA SER A 53 -51.46 23.44 -21.52
C SER A 53 -51.02 22.03 -21.11
N ASP A 54 -50.03 22.00 -20.21
CA ASP A 54 -49.72 20.99 -19.19
C ASP A 54 -49.84 19.49 -19.53
N SER A 55 -48.71 18.77 -19.41
CA SER A 55 -48.60 17.59 -18.55
C SER A 55 -47.21 16.95 -18.62
N GLY A 56 -46.49 16.97 -17.48
CA GLY A 56 -45.57 15.87 -17.12
C GLY A 56 -44.09 16.09 -17.38
N ILE A 57 -43.45 17.03 -16.68
CA ILE A 57 -42.00 17.01 -16.49
C ILE A 57 -41.65 15.76 -15.68
N PHE A 58 -41.24 14.68 -16.37
CA PHE A 58 -40.59 13.53 -15.75
C PHE A 58 -39.29 14.00 -15.07
N HIS A 59 -39.40 14.36 -13.80
CA HIS A 59 -38.25 14.45 -12.91
C HIS A 59 -37.68 13.02 -12.78
N LYS A 60 -36.65 12.70 -13.58
CA LYS A 60 -35.78 11.56 -13.30
C LYS A 60 -35.24 11.75 -11.89
N LYS A 61 -35.82 11.05 -10.91
CA LYS A 61 -35.20 10.88 -9.59
C LYS A 61 -33.80 10.33 -9.85
N LYS A 62 -32.78 11.14 -9.59
CA LYS A 62 -31.38 10.71 -9.60
C LYS A 62 -31.28 9.64 -8.51
N CYS A 63 -31.34 8.37 -8.91
CA CYS A 63 -31.16 7.27 -7.98
C CYS A 63 -29.70 7.33 -7.53
N GLU A 64 -29.44 7.90 -6.37
CA GLU A 64 -28.10 7.91 -5.78
C GLU A 64 -27.65 6.45 -5.63
N LYS A 65 -26.54 6.13 -6.28
CA LYS A 65 -25.94 4.80 -6.20
C LYS A 65 -25.55 4.59 -4.74
N LYS A 66 -26.05 3.52 -4.10
CA LYS A 66 -25.71 3.20 -2.71
C LYS A 66 -24.18 3.11 -2.60
N ARG A 67 -23.60 3.89 -1.69
CA ARG A 67 -22.17 3.84 -1.36
C ARG A 67 -21.85 2.49 -0.73
N ILE A 68 -20.89 1.77 -1.28
CA ILE A 68 -20.47 0.44 -0.82
C ILE A 68 -19.32 0.59 0.18
N ARG A 69 -19.53 0.15 1.42
CA ARG A 69 -18.49 0.14 2.46
C ARG A 69 -17.94 -1.27 2.60
N VAL A 70 -16.63 -1.41 2.62
CA VAL A 70 -15.97 -2.71 2.75
C VAL A 70 -15.07 -2.73 3.97
N TYR A 71 -14.92 -3.90 4.58
CA TYR A 71 -14.12 -4.11 5.76
C TYR A 71 -13.00 -5.11 5.49
N MET A 72 -11.81 -4.83 6.00
CA MET A 72 -10.70 -5.78 6.03
C MET A 72 -9.99 -5.65 7.37
N ASP A 73 -9.62 -6.76 7.99
CA ASP A 73 -8.86 -6.76 9.23
C ASP A 73 -7.52 -7.48 9.10
N GLY A 74 -6.68 -7.29 10.11
CA GLY A 74 -5.43 -7.98 10.21
C GLY A 74 -4.60 -7.50 11.39
N CYS A 75 -3.52 -8.24 11.65
CA CYS A 75 -2.52 -7.84 12.64
C CYS A 75 -1.77 -6.59 12.15
N PHE A 76 -1.44 -6.53 10.85
CA PHE A 76 -0.59 -5.50 10.24
C PHE A 76 0.75 -5.30 10.95
N ASP A 77 1.30 -6.38 11.50
CA ASP A 77 2.62 -6.40 12.11
C ASP A 77 3.71 -6.51 11.05
N LEU A 78 4.78 -5.71 11.19
CA LEU A 78 5.80 -5.49 10.15
C LEU A 78 5.17 -5.17 8.78
N MET A 79 4.30 -4.16 8.75
CA MET A 79 3.58 -3.78 7.55
C MET A 79 4.53 -3.52 6.37
N HIS A 80 4.15 -4.00 5.19
CA HIS A 80 4.95 -3.94 3.96
C HIS A 80 4.05 -3.74 2.73
N TYR A 81 4.65 -3.53 1.55
CA TYR A 81 3.90 -3.25 0.31
C TYR A 81 2.85 -4.32 -0.05
N GLY A 82 3.06 -5.58 0.34
CA GLY A 82 2.05 -6.64 0.22
C GLY A 82 0.74 -6.35 0.98
N HIS A 83 0.81 -5.90 2.23
CA HIS A 83 -0.36 -5.46 2.99
C HIS A 83 -1.01 -4.23 2.35
N ALA A 84 -0.20 -3.28 1.89
CA ALA A 84 -0.67 -2.08 1.21
C ALA A 84 -1.42 -2.41 -0.09
N ASN A 85 -0.91 -3.36 -0.90
CA ASN A 85 -1.57 -3.83 -2.11
C ASN A 85 -2.86 -4.61 -1.79
N ALA A 86 -2.90 -5.37 -0.70
CA ALA A 86 -4.11 -6.05 -0.27
C ALA A 86 -5.21 -5.03 0.07
N LEU A 87 -4.88 -3.97 0.82
CA LEU A 87 -5.81 -2.89 1.13
C LEU A 87 -6.20 -2.07 -0.11
N ARG A 88 -5.30 -1.87 -1.08
CA ARG A 88 -5.63 -1.31 -2.40
C ARG A 88 -6.67 -2.16 -3.14
N GLN A 89 -6.46 -3.47 -3.20
CA GLN A 89 -7.41 -4.40 -3.83
C GLN A 89 -8.75 -4.39 -3.09
N ALA A 90 -8.74 -4.37 -1.76
CA ALA A 90 -9.95 -4.30 -0.95
C ALA A 90 -10.74 -3.00 -1.23
N LYS A 91 -10.06 -1.84 -1.23
CA LYS A 91 -10.65 -0.55 -1.58
C LYS A 91 -11.26 -0.55 -2.99
N ALA A 92 -10.69 -1.28 -3.96
CA ALA A 92 -11.25 -1.37 -5.30
C ALA A 92 -12.58 -2.17 -5.38
N LEU A 93 -12.95 -2.92 -4.34
CA LEU A 93 -14.20 -3.68 -4.26
C LEU A 93 -15.36 -2.87 -3.63
N GLY A 94 -15.12 -1.61 -3.24
CA GLY A 94 -16.12 -0.71 -2.67
C GLY A 94 -15.77 0.77 -2.89
N ASP A 95 -16.53 1.66 -2.26
CA ASP A 95 -16.31 3.11 -2.29
C ASP A 95 -15.57 3.59 -1.03
N GLU A 96 -15.64 2.84 0.07
CA GLU A 96 -15.01 3.16 1.35
C GLU A 96 -14.45 1.90 2.01
N LEU A 97 -13.21 1.95 2.48
CA LEU A 97 -12.52 0.88 3.16
C LEU A 97 -12.35 1.22 4.65
N VAL A 98 -12.96 0.39 5.48
CA VAL A 98 -12.79 0.37 6.93
C VAL A 98 -11.82 -0.74 7.29
N VAL A 99 -10.79 -0.44 8.08
CA VAL A 99 -9.77 -1.43 8.45
C VAL A 99 -9.78 -1.73 9.94
N GLY A 100 -9.95 -2.99 10.30
CA GLY A 100 -9.80 -3.45 11.68
C GLY A 100 -8.35 -3.79 12.01
N VAL A 101 -7.80 -3.17 13.05
CA VAL A 101 -6.48 -3.53 13.56
C VAL A 101 -6.66 -4.39 14.81
N VAL A 102 -6.15 -5.62 14.75
CA VAL A 102 -6.29 -6.59 15.85
C VAL A 102 -5.44 -6.16 17.05
N SER A 103 -5.93 -6.33 18.28
CA SER A 103 -5.21 -5.93 19.51
C SER A 103 -3.99 -6.82 19.78
N ASP A 104 -3.06 -6.35 20.63
CA ASP A 104 -1.86 -7.12 20.97
C ASP A 104 -2.23 -8.41 21.71
N GLU A 105 -3.24 -8.37 22.58
CA GLU A 105 -3.73 -9.51 23.36
C GLU A 105 -4.32 -10.61 22.47
N GLU A 106 -5.15 -10.22 21.50
CA GLU A 106 -5.73 -11.12 20.50
C GLU A 106 -4.65 -11.77 19.63
N ILE A 107 -3.61 -11.02 19.24
CA ILE A 107 -2.49 -11.55 18.46
C ILE A 107 -1.68 -12.56 19.28
N ILE A 108 -1.38 -12.24 20.55
CA ILE A 108 -0.66 -13.13 21.48
C ILE A 108 -1.41 -14.45 21.68
N ALA A 109 -2.73 -14.40 21.84
CA ALA A 109 -3.56 -15.58 22.05
C ALA A 109 -3.57 -16.54 20.85
N ASN A 110 -3.44 -16.01 19.63
CA ASN A 110 -3.65 -16.80 18.40
C ASN A 110 -2.37 -17.19 17.65
N LYS A 111 -1.29 -16.38 17.70
CA LYS A 111 -0.06 -16.65 16.92
C LYS A 111 1.22 -16.52 17.73
N GLY A 112 1.29 -15.49 18.58
CA GLY A 112 2.51 -15.07 19.27
C GLY A 112 2.59 -13.54 19.32
N PRO A 113 3.49 -12.96 20.13
CA PRO A 113 3.51 -11.51 20.33
C PRO A 113 3.89 -10.75 19.05
N PRO A 114 3.21 -9.64 18.74
CA PRO A 114 3.60 -8.78 17.63
C PRO A 114 4.94 -8.08 17.92
N VAL A 115 5.64 -7.68 16.86
CA VAL A 115 6.87 -6.88 16.94
C VAL A 115 6.56 -5.41 17.18
N LEU A 116 5.55 -4.89 16.50
CA LEU A 116 5.10 -3.52 16.62
C LEU A 116 3.91 -3.45 17.60
N PRO A 117 3.95 -2.56 18.61
CA PRO A 117 2.80 -2.34 19.49
C PRO A 117 1.61 -1.78 18.71
N MET A 118 0.41 -1.96 19.26
CA MET A 118 -0.86 -1.52 18.65
C MET A 118 -0.83 -0.08 18.10
N GLU A 119 -0.24 0.88 18.84
CA GLU A 119 -0.15 2.28 18.41
C GLU A 119 0.64 2.45 17.10
N GLU A 120 1.76 1.74 16.95
CA GLU A 120 2.60 1.80 15.74
C GLU A 120 1.87 1.16 14.55
N ARG A 121 1.14 0.07 14.78
CA ARG A 121 0.32 -0.61 13.75
C ARG A 121 -0.85 0.27 13.29
N LEU A 122 -1.52 0.95 14.23
CA LEU A 122 -2.57 1.92 13.93
C LEU A 122 -2.05 3.10 13.10
N ALA A 123 -0.88 3.64 13.44
CA ALA A 123 -0.27 4.74 12.69
C ALA A 123 0.07 4.32 11.25
N LEU A 124 0.61 3.12 11.06
CA LEU A 124 0.89 2.54 9.75
C LEU A 124 -0.37 2.39 8.90
N VAL A 125 -1.40 1.74 9.42
CA VAL A 125 -2.66 1.49 8.70
C VAL A 125 -3.36 2.80 8.38
N SER A 126 -3.44 3.73 9.33
CA SER A 126 -4.02 5.06 9.13
C SER A 126 -3.22 5.89 8.12
N GLY A 127 -1.91 5.64 8.00
CA GLY A 127 -1.02 6.30 7.05
C GLY A 127 -1.26 5.92 5.59
N LEU A 128 -2.05 4.89 5.28
CA LEU A 128 -2.28 4.43 3.91
C LEU A 128 -3.37 5.21 3.21
N LYS A 129 -3.18 5.48 1.92
CA LYS A 129 -4.12 6.30 1.14
C LYS A 129 -5.43 5.62 0.77
N TRP A 130 -5.48 4.29 0.83
CA TRP A 130 -6.69 3.52 0.51
C TRP A 130 -7.61 3.32 1.71
N VAL A 131 -7.12 3.58 2.92
CA VAL A 131 -7.87 3.38 4.17
C VAL A 131 -8.66 4.64 4.50
N ASP A 132 -9.98 4.53 4.66
CA ASP A 132 -10.82 5.70 5.01
C ASP A 132 -11.08 5.77 6.52
N GLN A 133 -11.25 4.62 7.17
CA GLN A 133 -11.52 4.52 8.60
C GLN A 133 -10.75 3.35 9.21
N VAL A 134 -10.35 3.49 10.47
CA VAL A 134 -9.69 2.43 11.25
C VAL A 134 -10.54 2.10 12.48
N ILE A 135 -10.75 0.81 12.74
CA ILE A 135 -11.33 0.28 13.97
C ILE A 135 -10.19 -0.33 14.78
N ALA A 136 -9.91 0.23 15.96
CA ALA A 136 -8.94 -0.33 16.88
C ALA A 136 -9.53 -1.52 17.66
N ASN A 137 -8.67 -2.42 18.13
CA ASN A 137 -9.03 -3.57 18.95
C ASN A 137 -10.08 -4.48 18.28
N ALA A 138 -9.92 -4.70 16.97
CA ALA A 138 -10.74 -5.69 16.28
C ALA A 138 -10.44 -7.10 16.84
N PRO A 139 -11.45 -7.97 16.99
CA PRO A 139 -11.23 -9.35 17.40
C PRO A 139 -10.44 -10.11 16.32
N TYR A 140 -9.74 -11.18 16.70
CA TYR A 140 -9.02 -12.01 15.75
C TYR A 140 -9.94 -12.79 14.80
N ALA A 141 -11.10 -13.24 15.31
CA ALA A 141 -12.14 -13.91 14.55
C ALA A 141 -13.39 -13.02 14.40
N ILE A 142 -14.10 -13.17 13.28
CA ILE A 142 -15.39 -12.50 13.10
C ILE A 142 -16.45 -13.22 13.95
N THR A 143 -16.67 -12.72 15.16
CA THR A 143 -17.74 -13.20 16.06
C THR A 143 -19.11 -12.69 15.58
N GLU A 144 -20.20 -13.34 16.02
CA GLU A 144 -21.56 -12.91 15.67
C GLU A 144 -21.86 -11.48 16.15
N GLN A 145 -21.44 -11.15 17.37
CA GLN A 145 -21.57 -9.80 17.93
C GLN A 145 -20.82 -8.76 17.08
N PHE A 146 -19.57 -9.04 16.72
CA PHE A 146 -18.77 -8.11 15.94
C PHE A 146 -19.28 -7.99 14.50
N MET A 147 -19.69 -9.10 13.88
CA MET A 147 -20.34 -9.10 12.56
C MET A 147 -21.61 -8.24 12.54
N ASN A 148 -22.42 -8.32 13.60
CA ASN A 148 -23.61 -7.48 13.75
C ASN A 148 -23.24 -6.00 13.88
N SER A 149 -22.22 -5.64 14.65
CA SER A 149 -21.72 -4.26 14.70
C SER A 149 -21.21 -3.79 13.33
N LEU A 150 -20.40 -4.59 12.63
CA LEU A 150 -19.91 -4.26 11.29
C LEU A 150 -21.06 -3.96 10.32
N PHE A 151 -22.09 -4.81 10.28
CA PHE A 151 -23.18 -4.68 9.31
C PHE A 151 -24.23 -3.64 9.70
N ASN A 152 -24.57 -3.54 10.98
CA ASN A 152 -25.67 -2.70 11.45
C ASN A 152 -25.20 -1.32 11.90
N GLU A 153 -24.04 -1.20 12.53
CA GLU A 153 -23.50 0.07 13.05
C GLU A 153 -22.57 0.72 12.03
N HIS A 154 -21.54 -0.02 11.59
CA HIS A 154 -20.56 0.49 10.61
C HIS A 154 -21.04 0.44 9.16
N LYS A 155 -22.24 -0.12 8.91
CA LYS A 155 -22.86 -0.24 7.59
C LYS A 155 -21.95 -0.89 6.54
N ILE A 156 -21.09 -1.82 6.95
CA ILE A 156 -20.22 -2.59 6.07
C ILE A 156 -21.09 -3.47 5.18
N ASP A 157 -20.84 -3.46 3.87
CA ASP A 157 -21.47 -4.30 2.85
C ASP A 157 -20.79 -5.67 2.73
N TYR A 158 -19.46 -5.70 2.68
CA TYR A 158 -18.66 -6.92 2.52
C TYR A 158 -17.41 -6.92 3.41
N ILE A 159 -17.06 -8.10 3.91
CA ILE A 159 -15.78 -8.39 4.56
C ILE A 159 -14.84 -8.96 3.49
N ILE A 160 -13.62 -8.44 3.42
CA ILE A 160 -12.61 -8.78 2.42
C ILE A 160 -11.39 -9.36 3.12
N HIS A 161 -10.87 -10.47 2.60
CA HIS A 161 -9.61 -11.03 3.08
C HIS A 161 -8.84 -11.67 1.92
N GLY A 162 -7.55 -11.97 2.15
CA GLY A 162 -6.75 -12.76 1.22
C GLY A 162 -7.29 -14.17 1.01
N ASP A 163 -6.78 -14.83 -0.03
CA ASP A 163 -7.04 -16.23 -0.39
C ASP A 163 -6.36 -17.25 0.52
N ASP A 164 -5.43 -16.82 1.39
CA ASP A 164 -4.84 -17.66 2.43
C ASP A 164 -5.87 -18.11 3.48
N PRO A 165 -5.87 -19.40 3.88
CA PRO A 165 -6.71 -19.88 4.98
C PRO A 165 -6.36 -19.17 6.30
N CYS A 166 -7.35 -18.58 6.95
CA CYS A 166 -7.21 -18.00 8.28
C CYS A 166 -7.86 -18.92 9.32
N LEU A 167 -7.06 -19.83 9.86
CA LEU A 167 -7.52 -20.84 10.81
C LEU A 167 -7.26 -20.39 12.25
N LEU A 168 -8.21 -20.70 13.13
CA LEU A 168 -8.11 -20.56 14.57
C LEU A 168 -7.34 -21.75 15.18
N PRO A 169 -6.90 -21.68 16.45
CA PRO A 169 -6.18 -22.78 17.11
C PRO A 169 -6.95 -24.12 17.14
N ASP A 170 -8.27 -24.09 17.06
CA ASP A 170 -9.15 -25.26 16.96
C ASP A 170 -9.35 -25.77 15.52
N GLY A 171 -8.71 -25.14 14.53
CA GLY A 171 -8.82 -25.46 13.11
C GLY A 171 -10.02 -24.86 12.39
N SER A 172 -10.88 -24.11 13.08
CA SER A 172 -12.03 -23.45 12.47
C SER A 172 -11.63 -22.19 11.67
N ASP A 173 -12.45 -21.81 10.69
CA ASP A 173 -12.21 -20.65 9.83
C ASP A 173 -12.67 -19.36 10.52
N ALA A 174 -11.75 -18.41 10.71
CA ALA A 174 -11.99 -17.12 11.36
C ALA A 174 -13.08 -16.27 10.68
N TYR A 175 -13.41 -16.56 9.42
CA TYR A 175 -14.41 -15.86 8.61
C TYR A 175 -15.64 -16.71 8.26
N ALA A 176 -15.82 -17.87 8.89
CA ALA A 176 -16.92 -18.80 8.59
C ALA A 176 -18.31 -18.12 8.63
N LEU A 177 -18.56 -17.25 9.62
CA LEU A 177 -19.84 -16.52 9.75
C LEU A 177 -20.08 -15.58 8.56
N ALA A 178 -19.06 -14.82 8.15
CA ALA A 178 -19.14 -13.89 7.02
C ALA A 178 -19.39 -14.63 5.69
N LYS A 179 -18.74 -15.79 5.51
CA LYS A 179 -18.95 -16.68 4.36
C LYS A 179 -20.37 -17.23 4.32
N LYS A 180 -20.87 -17.76 5.45
CA LYS A 180 -22.24 -18.27 5.60
C LYS A 180 -23.29 -17.18 5.31
N ALA A 181 -23.00 -15.93 5.67
CA ALA A 181 -23.87 -14.79 5.38
C ALA A 181 -23.83 -14.34 3.90
N GLY A 182 -22.95 -14.88 3.07
CA GLY A 182 -22.78 -14.47 1.67
C GLY A 182 -22.15 -13.08 1.51
N ARG A 183 -21.43 -12.59 2.52
CA ARG A 183 -20.89 -11.22 2.59
C ARG A 183 -19.37 -11.19 2.72
N TYR A 184 -18.71 -12.22 2.20
CA TYR A 184 -17.27 -12.37 2.18
C TYR A 184 -16.74 -12.32 0.73
N LYS A 185 -15.65 -11.59 0.50
CA LYS A 185 -14.95 -11.51 -0.80
C LYS A 185 -13.47 -11.80 -0.61
N GLN A 186 -12.86 -12.40 -1.64
CA GLN A 186 -11.43 -12.72 -1.64
C GLN A 186 -10.65 -11.81 -2.58
N ILE A 187 -9.41 -11.52 -2.20
CA ILE A 187 -8.42 -10.84 -3.02
C ILE A 187 -7.15 -11.68 -3.10
N LYS A 188 -6.34 -11.48 -4.14
CA LYS A 188 -5.14 -12.29 -4.36
C LYS A 188 -4.01 -11.84 -3.45
N ARG A 189 -3.28 -12.82 -2.91
CA ARG A 189 -2.00 -12.59 -2.24
C ARG A 189 -1.01 -11.85 -3.16
N THR A 190 -0.19 -10.99 -2.54
CA THR A 190 0.87 -10.28 -3.26
C THR A 190 2.15 -11.10 -3.22
N GLU A 191 2.63 -11.52 -4.38
CA GLU A 191 3.90 -12.24 -4.52
C GLU A 191 5.12 -11.36 -4.29
N GLY A 192 6.17 -11.96 -3.70
CA GLY A 192 7.49 -11.36 -3.52
C GLY A 192 7.75 -10.72 -2.16
N VAL A 193 6.82 -10.80 -1.20
CA VAL A 193 7.04 -10.35 0.19
C VAL A 193 6.13 -11.06 1.19
N SER A 194 6.66 -11.33 2.39
CA SER A 194 5.91 -11.72 3.57
C SER A 194 6.63 -11.26 4.84
N SER A 195 5.92 -11.17 5.97
CA SER A 195 6.56 -10.89 7.26
C SER A 195 7.62 -11.95 7.59
N THR A 196 7.38 -13.23 7.26
CA THR A 196 8.36 -14.31 7.44
C THR A 196 9.62 -14.10 6.60
N ASP A 197 9.49 -13.65 5.35
CA ASP A 197 10.61 -13.30 4.47
C ASP A 197 11.42 -12.15 5.07
N ILE A 198 10.77 -11.06 5.49
CA ILE A 198 11.44 -9.91 6.12
C ILE A 198 12.20 -10.34 7.39
N VAL A 199 11.56 -11.13 8.26
CA VAL A 199 12.21 -11.68 9.47
C VAL A 199 13.42 -12.55 9.08
N GLY A 200 13.28 -13.39 8.06
CA GLY A 200 14.38 -14.21 7.52
C GLY A 200 15.57 -13.36 7.06
N ARG A 201 15.34 -12.30 6.28
CA ARG A 201 16.38 -11.37 5.82
C ARG A 201 17.16 -10.76 6.98
N ILE A 202 16.46 -10.36 8.05
CA ILE A 202 17.08 -9.74 9.24
C ILE A 202 17.86 -10.78 10.06
N LEU A 203 17.30 -11.99 10.26
CA LEU A 203 17.97 -13.02 11.05
C LEU A 203 19.22 -13.60 10.35
N CYS A 204 19.18 -13.78 9.03
CA CYS A 204 20.37 -14.19 8.26
C CYS A 204 21.50 -13.17 8.40
N SER A 205 21.14 -11.90 8.29
CA SER A 205 22.05 -10.78 8.39
C SER A 205 22.80 -10.68 9.72
N VAL A 206 22.12 -10.97 10.83
CA VAL A 206 22.74 -10.97 12.18
C VAL A 206 23.74 -12.12 12.31
N LYS A 207 23.38 -13.33 11.85
CA LYS A 207 24.26 -14.50 11.93
C LYS A 207 25.57 -14.32 11.13
N ASP A 208 25.50 -13.68 9.98
CA ASP A 208 26.69 -13.42 9.15
C ASP A 208 27.65 -12.42 9.81
N THR A 209 27.13 -11.51 10.65
CA THR A 209 27.94 -10.54 11.39
C THR A 209 28.66 -11.20 12.58
N GLU A 210 28.04 -12.20 13.22
CA GLU A 210 28.61 -12.95 14.34
C GLU A 210 29.63 -14.02 13.90
N GLY A 211 29.55 -14.52 12.66
CA GLY A 211 30.45 -15.55 12.10
C GLY A 211 31.78 -15.03 11.53
N GLY A 212 32.05 -13.73 11.60
CA GLY A 212 33.22 -13.06 11.00
C GLY A 212 34.49 -13.00 11.86
N GLY A 213 34.67 -13.92 12.81
CA GLY A 213 35.90 -14.07 13.60
C GLY A 213 36.79 -15.19 13.07
N ASP A 214 38.04 -14.86 12.76
CA ASP A 214 39.17 -15.71 12.34
C ASP A 214 39.13 -16.36 10.94
N HIS A 215 39.84 -15.70 10.01
CA HIS A 215 40.40 -16.35 8.83
C HIS A 215 41.92 -16.54 9.00
N THR A 216 42.30 -17.58 9.74
CA THR A 216 43.63 -18.18 9.60
C THR A 216 43.47 -19.69 9.43
N SER A 217 43.74 -20.15 8.19
CA SER A 217 44.11 -21.51 7.76
C SER A 217 43.78 -22.70 8.68
N THR A 218 42.99 -23.65 8.19
CA THR A 218 43.39 -25.07 8.03
C THR A 218 42.32 -25.79 7.21
N LEU A 219 42.66 -26.12 5.97
CA LEU A 219 42.00 -27.18 5.20
C LEU A 219 42.26 -28.51 5.93
N LEU A 220 41.23 -29.32 6.19
CA LEU A 220 41.21 -30.78 6.00
C LEU A 220 39.84 -31.37 6.44
N ASN A 221 39.17 -31.99 5.46
CA ASN A 221 38.22 -33.12 5.49
C ASN A 221 37.30 -33.40 6.69
N GLY A 222 36.00 -33.57 6.37
CA GLY A 222 35.20 -34.65 6.95
C GLY A 222 33.77 -34.29 7.35
N ASP A 223 32.84 -34.71 6.50
CA ASP A 223 31.48 -35.16 6.83
C ASP A 223 30.28 -34.18 6.84
N SER A 224 29.16 -34.76 6.44
CA SER A 224 27.93 -34.17 5.88
C SER A 224 27.06 -33.37 6.85
N GLY A 225 26.55 -32.23 6.37
CA GLY A 225 25.47 -31.47 7.02
C GLY A 225 25.45 -30.02 6.55
N GLU A 226 24.54 -29.69 5.62
CA GLU A 226 24.10 -28.34 5.22
C GLU A 226 25.15 -27.22 5.30
N ARG A 227 25.95 -27.09 4.23
CA ARG A 227 26.68 -25.85 3.97
C ARG A 227 25.66 -24.72 3.81
N CYS A 228 25.56 -23.85 4.82
CA CYS A 228 24.96 -22.54 4.69
C CYS A 228 25.63 -21.83 3.51
N HIS A 229 24.89 -21.63 2.41
CA HIS A 229 25.37 -20.93 1.24
C HIS A 229 25.64 -19.46 1.60
N SER A 230 26.86 -19.15 2.07
CA SER A 230 27.32 -17.83 2.50
C SER A 230 27.54 -16.81 1.35
N GLN A 231 26.76 -16.88 0.27
CA GLN A 231 26.86 -15.94 -0.87
C GLN A 231 25.52 -15.54 -1.49
N ARG A 232 24.38 -15.94 -0.92
CA ARG A 232 23.08 -15.37 -1.30
C ARG A 232 22.51 -14.68 -0.07
N ALA A 233 22.93 -13.45 0.19
CA ALA A 233 22.01 -12.48 0.79
C ALA A 233 20.70 -12.67 0.02
N GLN A 234 19.62 -13.12 0.69
CA GLN A 234 18.38 -13.48 0.00
C GLN A 234 17.90 -12.25 -0.78
N ILE A 235 18.23 -12.24 -2.07
CA ILE A 235 17.84 -11.20 -3.01
C ILE A 235 16.33 -11.21 -3.00
N SER A 236 15.72 -10.04 -2.76
CA SER A 236 14.28 -9.88 -2.87
C SER A 236 13.80 -10.53 -4.16
N GLN A 237 12.84 -11.44 -4.05
CA GLN A 237 12.22 -12.09 -5.22
C GLN A 237 11.17 -11.18 -5.88
N PHE A 238 11.07 -9.93 -5.43
CA PHE A 238 10.15 -8.95 -5.98
C PHE A 238 10.52 -8.62 -7.43
N LEU A 239 9.56 -8.84 -8.33
CA LEU A 239 9.65 -8.46 -9.73
C LEU A 239 8.94 -7.10 -9.93
N PRO A 240 9.67 -5.97 -10.05
CA PRO A 240 9.06 -4.68 -10.33
C PRO A 240 8.46 -4.66 -11.72
N THR A 241 7.26 -4.10 -11.85
CA THR A 241 6.66 -3.80 -13.15
C THR A 241 6.14 -2.36 -13.16
N SER A 242 6.14 -1.73 -14.33
CA SER A 242 5.55 -0.39 -14.50
C SER A 242 4.09 -0.35 -14.02
N GLN A 243 3.33 -1.42 -14.28
CA GLN A 243 1.94 -1.54 -13.83
C GLN A 243 1.80 -1.51 -12.30
N ARG A 244 2.69 -2.20 -11.56
CA ARG A 244 2.68 -2.16 -10.08
C ARG A 244 2.97 -0.75 -9.57
N ILE A 245 3.94 -0.05 -10.17
CA ILE A 245 4.26 1.33 -9.81
C ILE A 245 3.06 2.25 -10.06
N VAL A 246 2.42 2.15 -11.23
CA VAL A 246 1.23 2.95 -11.57
C VAL A 246 0.06 2.68 -10.61
N GLN A 247 -0.18 1.43 -10.22
CA GLN A 247 -1.22 1.08 -9.24
C GLN A 247 -0.99 1.72 -7.86
N PHE A 248 0.26 2.03 -7.54
CA PHE A 248 0.68 2.69 -6.31
C PHE A 248 0.89 4.19 -6.47
N SER A 249 0.97 4.76 -7.67
CA SER A 249 1.13 6.20 -7.87
C SER A 249 -0.21 6.95 -7.77
N ASN A 250 -0.18 8.24 -7.43
CA ASN A 250 -1.35 9.12 -7.47
C ASN A 250 -1.65 9.63 -8.90
N GLY A 251 -0.70 9.52 -9.83
CA GLY A 251 -0.85 9.87 -11.24
C GLY A 251 -1.03 11.38 -11.51
N LYS A 252 -0.76 12.25 -10.53
CA LYS A 252 -0.90 13.70 -10.64
C LYS A 252 0.42 14.37 -10.26
N GLY A 253 0.93 15.22 -11.14
CA GLY A 253 2.07 16.08 -10.83
C GLY A 253 1.68 17.31 -10.00
N PRO A 254 2.66 18.13 -9.57
CA PRO A 254 2.40 19.38 -8.87
C PRO A 254 1.59 20.34 -9.77
N GLY A 255 0.67 21.09 -9.17
CA GLY A 255 -0.08 22.13 -9.87
C GLY A 255 0.78 23.35 -10.20
N PRO A 256 0.26 24.28 -11.03
CA PRO A 256 0.94 25.56 -11.28
C PRO A 256 1.18 26.30 -9.96
N ASN A 257 2.42 26.74 -9.72
CA ASN A 257 2.86 27.43 -8.50
C ASN A 257 2.73 26.61 -7.19
N SER A 258 2.56 25.28 -7.27
CA SER A 258 2.54 24.44 -6.07
C SER A 258 3.87 24.51 -5.31
N ARG A 259 3.77 24.60 -3.99
CA ARG A 259 4.95 24.53 -3.12
C ARG A 259 5.39 23.08 -2.98
N VAL A 260 6.46 22.70 -3.68
CA VAL A 260 7.02 21.35 -3.66
C VAL A 260 7.95 21.19 -2.45
N VAL A 261 7.60 20.25 -1.57
CA VAL A 261 8.41 19.82 -0.43
C VAL A 261 9.18 18.58 -0.84
N TYR A 262 10.50 18.58 -0.60
CA TYR A 262 11.36 17.42 -0.83
C TYR A 262 11.89 16.87 0.49
N ILE A 263 11.84 15.55 0.64
CA ILE A 263 12.44 14.80 1.74
C ILE A 263 13.03 13.51 1.17
N ASP A 264 14.21 13.12 1.62
CA ASP A 264 14.86 11.91 1.18
C ASP A 264 15.41 11.05 2.31
N GLY A 265 15.75 9.82 1.96
CA GLY A 265 16.31 8.85 2.88
C GLY A 265 16.25 7.43 2.35
N ALA A 266 16.62 6.50 3.24
CA ALA A 266 16.50 5.07 2.96
C ALA A 266 15.03 4.64 2.90
N PHE A 267 14.18 5.08 3.84
CA PHE A 267 12.81 4.57 4.01
C PHE A 267 12.73 3.03 4.05
N ASP A 268 13.75 2.41 4.64
CA ASP A 268 13.85 0.96 4.82
C ASP A 268 12.95 0.48 5.97
N LEU A 269 12.37 -0.71 5.81
CA LEU A 269 11.29 -1.24 6.67
C LEU A 269 10.26 -0.15 7.05
N PHE A 270 9.62 0.44 6.04
CA PHE A 270 8.75 1.61 6.20
C PHE A 270 7.81 1.51 7.43
N HIS A 271 8.07 2.33 8.45
CA HIS A 271 7.48 2.22 9.78
C HIS A 271 6.74 3.51 10.23
N ALA A 272 6.10 3.46 11.40
CA ALA A 272 5.32 4.59 11.96
C ALA A 272 6.11 5.91 12.07
N GLY A 273 7.41 5.84 12.35
CA GLY A 273 8.29 7.02 12.32
C GLY A 273 8.31 7.74 10.96
N HIS A 274 8.38 7.00 9.85
CA HIS A 274 8.29 7.58 8.51
C HIS A 274 6.92 8.19 8.23
N VAL A 275 5.84 7.54 8.66
CA VAL A 275 4.48 8.08 8.49
C VAL A 275 4.33 9.45 9.15
N GLU A 276 4.79 9.59 10.40
CA GLU A 276 4.65 10.83 11.16
C GLU A 276 5.53 11.96 10.63
N ILE A 277 6.77 11.67 10.19
CA ILE A 277 7.63 12.71 9.61
C ILE A 277 7.12 13.15 8.22
N LEU A 278 6.62 12.21 7.40
CA LEU A 278 6.03 12.54 6.10
C LEU A 278 4.73 13.33 6.25
N LYS A 279 3.93 13.04 7.29
CA LYS A 279 2.76 13.84 7.67
C LYS A 279 3.14 15.28 7.98
N LYS A 280 4.19 15.51 8.78
CA LYS A 280 4.72 16.85 9.07
C LYS A 280 5.27 17.54 7.83
N ALA A 281 6.03 16.81 6.99
CA ALA A 281 6.57 17.34 5.75
C ALA A 281 5.46 17.79 4.80
N ARG A 282 4.38 17.00 4.66
CA ARG A 282 3.23 17.32 3.81
C ARG A 282 2.51 18.60 4.22
N GLN A 283 2.54 18.98 5.50
CA GLN A 283 1.93 20.23 5.98
C GLN A 283 2.67 21.49 5.53
N LEU A 284 3.90 21.36 5.01
CA LEU A 284 4.73 22.49 4.60
C LEU A 284 4.53 22.91 3.14
N GLY A 285 3.72 22.21 2.36
CA GLY A 285 3.47 22.57 0.97
C GLY A 285 2.34 21.77 0.33
N ASP A 286 2.17 21.98 -0.97
CA ASP A 286 1.04 21.44 -1.74
C ASP A 286 1.36 20.09 -2.38
N PHE A 287 2.64 19.72 -2.43
CA PHE A 287 3.13 18.50 -3.05
C PHE A 287 4.35 17.96 -2.30
N LEU A 288 4.30 16.71 -1.84
CA LEU A 288 5.42 16.04 -1.18
C LEU A 288 6.09 15.05 -2.14
N LEU A 289 7.31 15.40 -2.54
CA LEU A 289 8.22 14.58 -3.35
C LEU A 289 9.20 13.87 -2.42
N VAL A 290 9.25 12.54 -2.50
CA VAL A 290 10.12 11.73 -1.63
C VAL A 290 11.26 11.09 -2.41
N GLY A 291 12.50 11.42 -2.07
CA GLY A 291 13.69 10.79 -2.63
C GLY A 291 14.02 9.48 -1.93
N ILE A 292 14.18 8.39 -2.70
CA ILE A 292 14.55 7.08 -2.17
C ILE A 292 15.92 6.71 -2.68
N HIS A 293 16.92 6.66 -1.79
CA HIS A 293 18.29 6.30 -2.17
C HIS A 293 18.39 4.87 -2.69
N THR A 294 19.37 4.62 -3.55
CA THR A 294 19.67 3.26 -4.05
C THR A 294 20.21 2.35 -2.94
N ASP A 295 20.14 1.03 -3.14
CA ASP A 295 20.64 0.07 -2.16
C ASP A 295 22.15 0.21 -1.94
N HIS A 296 22.90 0.62 -2.97
CA HIS A 296 24.33 0.92 -2.87
C HIS A 296 24.58 2.09 -1.92
N ILE A 297 23.92 3.24 -2.14
CA ILE A 297 24.08 4.43 -1.30
C ILE A 297 23.72 4.10 0.15
N VAL A 298 22.61 3.40 0.37
CA VAL A 298 22.21 3.03 1.74
C VAL A 298 23.26 2.13 2.40
N ARG A 299 23.84 1.18 1.66
CA ARG A 299 24.87 0.26 2.17
C ARG A 299 26.19 0.95 2.48
N GLU A 300 26.59 1.91 1.66
CA GLU A 300 27.79 2.72 1.87
C GLU A 300 27.73 3.50 3.19
N HIS A 301 26.55 4.05 3.53
CA HIS A 301 26.38 4.94 4.69
C HIS A 301 25.91 4.22 5.96
N ARG A 302 25.27 3.05 5.83
CA ARG A 302 24.74 2.27 6.96
C ARG A 302 25.49 0.96 7.23
N GLY A 303 26.31 0.53 6.28
CA GLY A 303 26.96 -0.78 6.32
C GLY A 303 25.97 -1.94 6.12
N MET A 304 26.54 -3.15 6.15
CA MET A 304 25.72 -4.36 6.16
C MET A 304 25.02 -4.53 7.52
N PRO A 305 23.77 -5.03 7.56
CA PRO A 305 23.02 -5.66 6.47
C PRO A 305 22.09 -4.74 5.64
N TYR A 306 22.21 -3.42 5.77
CA TYR A 306 21.24 -2.50 5.19
C TYR A 306 21.44 -2.24 3.68
N PRO A 307 20.37 -1.94 2.93
CA PRO A 307 18.97 -2.01 3.35
C PRO A 307 18.43 -3.46 3.39
N VAL A 308 17.43 -3.71 4.24
CA VAL A 308 16.69 -4.97 4.33
C VAL A 308 15.74 -5.13 3.14
N MET A 309 15.10 -4.03 2.74
CA MET A 309 14.17 -3.97 1.61
C MET A 309 14.85 -3.34 0.39
N HIS A 310 14.69 -3.97 -0.78
CA HIS A 310 15.22 -3.46 -2.05
C HIS A 310 14.56 -2.13 -2.44
N VAL A 311 15.26 -1.28 -3.19
CA VAL A 311 14.77 0.07 -3.59
C VAL A 311 13.35 0.08 -4.17
N HIS A 312 12.98 -0.92 -4.96
CA HIS A 312 11.63 -1.01 -5.52
C HIS A 312 10.57 -1.39 -4.48
N GLU A 313 10.90 -2.22 -3.49
CA GLU A 313 9.98 -2.57 -2.39
C GLU A 313 9.76 -1.35 -1.47
N ARG A 314 10.83 -0.60 -1.20
CA ARG A 314 10.78 0.68 -0.46
C ARG A 314 9.94 1.71 -1.21
N SER A 315 10.11 1.81 -2.53
CA SER A 315 9.31 2.69 -3.40
C SER A 315 7.81 2.43 -3.29
N LEU A 316 7.39 1.16 -3.37
CA LEU A 316 5.97 0.83 -3.20
C LEU A 316 5.46 1.14 -1.78
N SER A 317 6.29 0.92 -0.75
CA SER A 317 5.92 1.19 0.64
C SER A 317 5.71 2.69 0.88
N VAL A 318 6.59 3.54 0.34
CA VAL A 318 6.48 4.99 0.42
C VAL A 318 5.30 5.52 -0.41
N LEU A 319 5.10 5.03 -1.64
CA LEU A 319 3.98 5.41 -2.51
C LEU A 319 2.59 5.05 -1.93
N ALA A 320 2.51 4.06 -1.04
CA ALA A 320 1.29 3.70 -0.35
C ALA A 320 0.86 4.73 0.71
N CYS A 321 1.80 5.55 1.19
CA CYS A 321 1.53 6.56 2.21
C CYS A 321 0.68 7.70 1.64
N ARG A 322 -0.38 8.08 2.37
CA ARG A 322 -1.33 9.14 1.96
C ARG A 322 -0.73 10.53 1.88
N TYR A 323 0.38 10.75 2.58
CA TYR A 323 1.03 12.04 2.63
C TYR A 323 2.01 12.25 1.47
N VAL A 324 2.33 11.19 0.73
CA VAL A 324 3.30 11.21 -0.37
C VAL A 324 2.56 11.40 -1.69
N ASP A 325 3.04 12.36 -2.49
CA ASP A 325 2.47 12.62 -3.81
C ASP A 325 3.28 11.92 -4.92
N GLU A 326 4.61 11.93 -4.84
CA GLU A 326 5.51 11.30 -5.82
C GLU A 326 6.83 10.84 -5.21
N VAL A 327 7.52 9.91 -5.88
CA VAL A 327 8.80 9.35 -5.47
C VAL A 327 9.88 9.47 -6.55
N ILE A 328 11.09 9.90 -6.17
CA ILE A 328 12.30 9.73 -6.99
C ILE A 328 12.93 8.38 -6.62
N ILE A 329 12.83 7.39 -7.51
CA ILE A 329 13.44 6.07 -7.33
C ILE A 329 14.92 6.17 -7.69
N GLY A 330 15.80 5.99 -6.70
CA GLY A 330 17.26 6.12 -6.88
C GLY A 330 17.73 7.57 -6.76
N ALA A 331 17.19 8.31 -5.79
CA ALA A 331 17.64 9.67 -5.49
C ALA A 331 19.13 9.67 -5.09
N PRO A 332 19.93 10.65 -5.58
CA PRO A 332 21.32 10.79 -5.20
C PRO A 332 21.46 11.09 -3.69
N TRP A 333 22.66 10.93 -3.15
CA TRP A 333 22.94 11.29 -1.76
C TRP A 333 22.92 12.81 -1.55
N GLU A 334 23.54 13.57 -2.46
CA GLU A 334 23.56 15.02 -2.40
C GLU A 334 22.36 15.66 -3.11
N VAL A 335 21.79 16.69 -2.49
CA VAL A 335 20.69 17.48 -3.05
C VAL A 335 21.24 18.56 -3.98
N THR A 336 21.31 18.25 -5.28
CA THR A 336 21.95 19.13 -6.27
C THR A 336 21.05 20.26 -6.77
N LYS A 337 21.67 21.30 -7.35
CA LYS A 337 20.97 22.39 -8.04
C LYS A 337 20.07 21.89 -9.16
N ASP A 338 20.53 20.90 -9.92
CA ASP A 338 19.79 20.34 -11.05
C ASP A 338 18.53 19.62 -10.57
N MET A 339 18.60 18.88 -9.45
CA MET A 339 17.44 18.25 -8.84
C MET A 339 16.42 19.28 -8.37
N ILE A 340 16.86 20.32 -7.65
CA ILE A 340 15.99 21.42 -7.19
C ILE A 340 15.29 22.10 -8.37
N THR A 341 16.02 22.38 -9.44
CA THR A 341 15.49 23.06 -10.63
C THR A 341 14.54 22.15 -11.40
N THR A 342 14.90 20.88 -11.61
CA THR A 342 14.11 19.90 -12.38
C THR A 342 12.75 19.63 -11.76
N PHE A 343 12.70 19.48 -10.43
CA PHE A 343 11.48 19.17 -9.71
C PHE A 343 10.80 20.40 -9.09
N ASN A 344 11.31 21.60 -9.38
CA ASN A 344 10.83 22.88 -8.83
C ASN A 344 10.70 22.84 -7.29
N ILE A 345 11.70 22.28 -6.61
CA ILE A 345 11.71 22.07 -5.16
C ILE A 345 11.73 23.44 -4.46
N SER A 346 10.71 23.70 -3.64
CA SER A 346 10.57 24.96 -2.90
C SER A 346 11.17 24.89 -1.50
N ILE A 347 11.20 23.70 -0.90
CA ILE A 347 11.73 23.47 0.44
C ILE A 347 12.25 22.04 0.55
N VAL A 348 13.42 21.88 1.17
CA VAL A 348 14.03 20.59 1.49
C VAL A 348 13.92 20.38 2.98
N VAL A 349 13.47 19.20 3.40
CA VAL A 349 13.28 18.88 4.81
C VAL A 349 13.98 17.59 5.20
N HIS A 350 14.46 17.54 6.43
CA HIS A 350 15.07 16.33 7.02
C HIS A 350 14.54 16.12 8.44
N GLY A 351 14.40 14.86 8.87
CA GLY A 351 13.96 14.54 10.23
C GLY A 351 15.11 14.62 11.25
N THR A 352 14.81 14.94 12.51
CA THR A 352 15.81 14.86 13.59
C THR A 352 16.26 13.43 13.92
N VAL A 353 15.45 12.42 13.63
CA VAL A 353 15.76 11.01 13.85
C VAL A 353 16.17 10.39 12.52
N ALA A 354 17.46 10.14 12.36
CA ALA A 354 18.01 9.33 11.27
C ALA A 354 19.21 8.52 11.79
N GLU A 355 19.40 7.34 11.20
CA GLU A 355 20.39 6.36 11.69
C GLU A 355 21.83 6.66 11.26
N SER A 356 22.00 7.61 10.33
CA SER A 356 23.28 8.12 9.86
C SER A 356 23.25 9.65 9.88
N ASN A 357 23.21 10.25 11.07
CA ASN A 357 23.33 11.70 11.24
C ASN A 357 24.79 12.20 11.24
N SER A 358 25.74 11.28 11.38
CA SER A 358 27.17 11.61 11.42
C SER A 358 27.76 11.49 10.02
N LEU A 359 28.15 12.62 9.43
CA LEU A 359 28.97 12.64 8.21
C LEU A 359 30.23 11.81 8.44
N LEU A 360 30.59 10.96 7.48
CA LEU A 360 31.87 10.26 7.55
C LEU A 360 33.01 11.31 7.51
N PRO A 361 34.18 11.03 8.10
CA PRO A 361 35.30 11.95 8.07
C PRO A 361 35.70 12.30 6.63
N GLY A 362 35.57 13.58 6.25
CA GLY A 362 35.87 14.07 4.89
C GLY A 362 34.67 14.15 3.94
N GLU A 363 33.47 13.80 4.40
CA GLU A 363 32.24 13.82 3.61
C GLU A 363 31.59 15.22 3.58
N THR A 364 31.12 15.62 2.41
CA THR A 364 30.37 16.86 2.19
C THR A 364 28.97 16.74 2.77
N ASP A 365 28.48 17.81 3.40
CA ASP A 365 27.08 17.88 3.86
C ASP A 365 26.15 17.76 2.64
N PRO A 366 25.33 16.69 2.53
CA PRO A 366 24.50 16.44 1.35
C PRO A 366 23.42 17.52 1.16
N TYR A 367 23.16 18.32 2.20
CA TYR A 367 22.22 19.43 2.18
C TYR A 367 22.90 20.81 2.13
N ALA A 368 24.22 20.89 1.87
CA ALA A 368 24.96 22.14 1.82
C ALA A 368 24.35 23.16 0.84
N PHE A 369 23.93 22.69 -0.34
CA PHE A 369 23.34 23.55 -1.36
C PHE A 369 21.91 24.04 -1.00
N PRO A 370 20.97 23.19 -0.55
CA PRO A 370 19.71 23.65 0.03
C PRO A 370 19.87 24.64 1.19
N LYS A 371 20.88 24.44 2.06
CA LYS A 371 21.21 25.34 3.17
C LYS A 371 21.70 26.70 2.67
N SER A 372 22.58 26.74 1.66
CA SER A 372 23.06 27.99 1.08
C SER A 372 21.94 28.79 0.37
N MET A 373 20.93 28.10 -0.17
CA MET A 373 19.72 28.72 -0.72
C MET A 373 18.69 29.15 0.34
N GLY A 374 18.88 28.79 1.62
CA GLY A 374 17.91 29.09 2.69
C GLY A 374 16.60 28.30 2.60
N ILE A 375 16.58 27.19 1.84
CA ILE A 375 15.38 26.35 1.64
C ILE A 375 15.42 25.04 2.44
N PHE A 376 16.47 24.78 3.21
CA PHE A 376 16.57 23.62 4.10
C PHE A 376 15.86 23.85 5.44
N ARG A 377 15.09 22.87 5.94
CA ARG A 377 14.52 22.88 7.29
C ARG A 377 14.65 21.53 7.98
N LEU A 378 15.07 21.56 9.24
CA LEU A 378 15.04 20.39 10.11
C LEU A 378 13.65 20.26 10.75
N LEU A 379 13.07 19.07 10.70
CA LEU A 379 11.77 18.75 11.30
C LEU A 379 11.95 17.80 12.47
N GLU A 380 11.40 18.17 13.63
CA GLU A 380 11.39 17.31 14.80
C GLU A 380 10.58 16.04 14.53
N SER A 381 11.25 14.89 14.56
CA SER A 381 10.65 13.58 14.37
C SER A 381 9.81 13.19 15.60
N PRO A 382 8.50 12.97 15.47
CA PRO A 382 7.63 12.67 16.61
C PRO A 382 7.93 11.36 17.31
N LYS A 383 8.57 10.42 16.61
CA LYS A 383 8.91 9.09 17.11
C LYS A 383 10.39 8.85 16.89
N SER A 384 11.04 8.20 17.85
CA SER A 384 12.45 7.77 17.79
C SER A 384 12.64 6.41 17.09
N LEU A 385 11.59 5.89 16.45
CA LEU A 385 11.59 4.59 15.78
C LEU A 385 12.47 4.63 14.54
N THR A 386 13.37 3.65 14.43
CA THR A 386 14.30 3.48 13.32
C THR A 386 14.30 2.05 12.77
N THR A 387 14.89 1.82 11.59
CA THR A 387 15.02 0.47 11.01
C THR A 387 15.79 -0.46 11.96
N SER A 388 16.89 0.00 12.57
CA SER A 388 17.68 -0.83 13.49
C SER A 388 16.89 -1.16 14.76
N SER A 389 16.11 -0.20 15.29
CA SER A 389 15.28 -0.47 16.46
C SER A 389 14.18 -1.52 16.16
N VAL A 390 13.61 -1.51 14.96
CA VAL A 390 12.66 -2.54 14.51
C VAL A 390 13.37 -3.88 14.36
N SER A 391 14.54 -3.91 13.72
CA SER A 391 15.35 -5.13 13.57
C SER A 391 15.72 -5.75 14.93
N GLN A 392 16.12 -4.94 15.91
CA GLN A 392 16.43 -5.39 17.27
C GLN A 392 15.20 -6.02 17.95
N ARG A 393 14.01 -5.41 17.79
CA ARG A 393 12.75 -5.99 18.32
C ARG A 393 12.43 -7.34 17.67
N ILE A 394 12.68 -7.50 16.37
CA ILE A 394 12.48 -8.76 15.64
C ILE A 394 13.39 -9.86 16.20
N VAL A 395 14.68 -9.56 16.37
CA VAL A 395 15.67 -10.50 16.91
C VAL A 395 15.26 -10.93 18.32
N ALA A 396 14.96 -9.97 19.20
CA ALA A 396 14.54 -10.25 20.57
C ALA A 396 13.25 -11.10 20.63
N ASN A 397 12.25 -10.79 19.80
CA ASN A 397 11.02 -11.59 19.73
C ASN A 397 11.27 -13.01 19.21
N HIS A 398 12.16 -13.18 18.23
CA HIS A 398 12.52 -14.48 17.70
C HIS A 398 13.23 -15.35 18.75
N GLU A 399 14.19 -14.78 19.49
CA GLU A 399 14.89 -15.46 20.59
C GLU A 399 13.92 -15.87 21.71
N ALA A 400 13.03 -14.97 22.14
CA ALA A 400 12.02 -15.26 23.15
C ALA A 400 11.08 -16.40 22.71
N ASN A 401 10.68 -16.41 21.43
CA ASN A 401 9.87 -17.49 20.87
C ASN A 401 10.62 -18.83 20.84
N ALA A 402 11.90 -18.83 20.50
CA ALA A 402 12.74 -20.03 20.55
C ALA A 402 12.86 -20.58 21.98
N MET A 403 13.04 -19.71 22.98
CA MET A 403 13.07 -20.11 24.39
C MET A 403 11.75 -20.74 24.84
N ARG A 404 10.59 -20.16 24.48
CA ARG A 404 9.26 -20.72 24.81
C ARG A 404 9.05 -22.12 24.23
N ARG A 405 9.49 -22.36 22.98
CA ARG A 405 9.39 -23.69 22.35
C ARG A 405 10.24 -24.73 23.07
N ARG A 406 11.46 -24.38 23.50
CA ARG A 406 12.32 -25.27 24.28
C ARG A 406 11.72 -25.68 25.63
N HIS A 407 10.92 -24.81 26.26
CA HIS A 407 10.25 -25.10 27.52
C HIS A 407 8.97 -25.93 27.36
N ARG A 408 8.29 -25.88 26.20
CA ARG A 408 7.09 -26.70 25.91
C ARG A 408 7.39 -28.15 25.53
N VAL A 409 8.64 -28.45 25.15
CA VAL A 409 9.08 -29.78 24.69
C VAL A 409 9.75 -30.57 25.82
N LYS A 410 9.98 -29.95 26.99
CA LYS A 410 10.33 -30.62 28.24
C LYS A 410 9.07 -30.84 29.07
#